data_AF-A0A8D5FR58-F1
#
_entry.id   AF-A0A8D5FR58-F1
#
_cell.length_a   1.000
_cell.length_b   1.000
_cell.length_c   1.000
_cell.angle_alpha   90.00
_cell.angle_beta   90.00
_cell.angle_gamma   90.00
#
_symmetry.space_group_name_H-M   'P 1'
#
loop_
_entity.id
_entity.type
_entity.pdbx_description
1 polymer ?
#
loop_
_entity_poly.entity_id
_entity_poly.type
_entity_poly.pdbx_seq_one_letter_code
_entity_poly.pdbx_strand_id
1 'polypeptide(L)'
;MAITGLLVHALKNDVEAVERAIVAMPGMTSYGIHQEQYVVVVAEAPSDRVEKVVEQLDTIEGVLAVYTTYLTVEDEIDEDGNLKTNLSLKELCRQPPQNKIP
;
A
#
# COMPACT_ATOMS: atom_id res chain seq x y z
N MET A 1 3.82 7.79 -8.08
CA MET A 1 4.18 6.37 -7.85
C MET A 1 4.40 6.20 -6.36
N ALA A 2 4.00 5.09 -5.79
CA ALA A 2 4.21 4.79 -4.39
C ALA A 2 5.02 3.50 -4.23
N ILE A 3 5.96 3.54 -3.30
CA ILE A 3 6.79 2.41 -2.89
C ILE A 3 6.48 2.17 -1.41
N THR A 4 6.01 0.97 -1.08
CA THR A 4 5.68 0.60 0.30
C THR A 4 6.46 -0.64 0.73
N GLY A 5 7.03 -0.58 1.93
CA GLY A 5 7.59 -1.74 2.60
C GLY A 5 6.53 -2.44 3.42
N LEU A 6 6.49 -3.76 3.35
CA LEU A 6 5.49 -4.60 4.02
C LEU A 6 6.19 -5.77 4.73
N LEU A 7 5.69 -6.11 5.91
CA LEU A 7 5.92 -7.39 6.57
C LEU A 7 4.62 -8.19 6.54
N VAL A 8 4.61 -9.28 5.79
CA VAL A 8 3.44 -10.16 5.70
C VAL A 8 3.63 -11.31 6.67
N HIS A 9 2.81 -11.34 7.73
CA HIS A 9 2.77 -12.43 8.68
C HIS A 9 1.90 -13.54 8.13
N ALA A 10 2.45 -14.74 8.02
CA ALA A 10 1.77 -15.92 7.55
C ALA A 10 1.82 -17.07 8.56
N LEU A 11 0.94 -18.04 8.40
CA LEU A 11 1.06 -19.32 9.10
C LEU A 11 2.41 -19.95 8.76
N LYS A 12 3.12 -20.44 9.79
CA LYS A 12 4.45 -21.04 9.64
C LYS A 12 4.51 -22.17 8.59
N ASN A 13 3.43 -22.96 8.47
CA ASN A 13 3.37 -24.05 7.49
C ASN A 13 3.12 -23.57 6.06
N ASP A 14 2.62 -22.34 5.89
CA ASP A 14 2.19 -21.79 4.60
C ASP A 14 3.11 -20.65 4.12
N VAL A 15 4.08 -20.21 4.93
CA VAL A 15 4.91 -19.03 4.67
C VAL A 15 5.62 -19.06 3.30
N GLU A 16 6.12 -20.22 2.86
CA GLU A 16 6.72 -20.35 1.54
C GLU A 16 5.69 -20.29 0.40
N ALA A 17 4.47 -20.80 0.63
CA ALA A 17 3.40 -20.72 -0.35
C ALA A 17 2.89 -19.28 -0.48
N VAL A 18 2.76 -18.58 0.64
CA VAL A 18 2.45 -17.15 0.69
C VAL A 18 3.52 -16.34 -0.04
N GLU A 19 4.82 -16.56 0.24
CA GLU A 19 5.89 -15.87 -0.48
C GLU A 19 5.80 -16.08 -1.99
N ARG A 20 5.61 -17.31 -2.45
CA ARG A 20 5.44 -17.62 -3.89
C ARG A 20 4.24 -16.91 -4.50
N ALA A 21 3.11 -16.84 -3.78
CA ALA A 21 1.92 -16.12 -4.22
C ALA A 21 2.19 -14.62 -4.35
N ILE A 22 2.88 -14.03 -3.38
CA ILE A 22 3.24 -12.60 -3.38
C ILE A 22 4.17 -12.28 -4.55
N VAL A 23 5.23 -13.06 -4.77
CA VAL A 23 6.19 -12.81 -5.85
C VAL A 23 5.56 -12.97 -7.25
N ALA A 24 4.44 -13.69 -7.35
CA ALA A 24 3.68 -13.79 -8.60
C ALA A 24 2.82 -12.55 -8.89
N MET A 25 2.62 -11.66 -7.92
CA MET A 25 1.84 -10.43 -8.11
C MET A 25 2.68 -9.33 -8.79
N PRO A 26 2.13 -8.60 -9.78
CA PRO A 26 2.83 -7.47 -10.39
C PRO A 26 3.19 -6.38 -9.39
N GLY A 27 4.42 -5.87 -9.47
CA GLY A 27 4.90 -4.80 -8.59
C GLY A 27 5.31 -5.27 -7.20
N MET A 28 5.35 -6.57 -6.92
CA MET A 28 5.83 -7.14 -5.66
C MET A 28 7.25 -7.68 -5.78
N THR A 29 8.07 -7.42 -4.77
CA THR A 29 9.40 -8.03 -4.62
C THR A 29 9.54 -8.58 -3.20
N SER A 30 9.78 -9.89 -3.06
CA SER A 30 10.16 -10.49 -1.79
C SER A 30 11.68 -10.38 -1.57
N TYR A 31 12.08 -10.04 -0.35
CA TYR A 31 13.48 -10.09 0.12
C TYR A 31 13.75 -11.30 1.00
N GLY A 32 12.78 -12.20 1.12
CA GLY A 32 12.89 -13.47 1.81
C GLY A 32 12.03 -13.57 3.06
N ILE A 33 12.14 -14.74 3.70
CA ILE A 33 11.39 -15.11 4.90
C ILE A 33 12.23 -14.79 6.14
N HIS A 34 11.63 -14.07 7.09
CA HIS A 34 12.19 -13.71 8.38
C HIS A 34 11.49 -14.47 9.50
N GLN A 35 12.28 -15.04 10.43
CA GLN A 35 11.79 -15.79 11.60
C GLN A 35 10.76 -16.89 11.28
N GLU A 36 10.86 -17.50 10.09
CA GLU A 36 10.00 -18.61 9.64
C GLU A 36 8.49 -18.28 9.53
N GLN A 37 8.09 -17.01 9.65
CA GLN A 37 6.67 -16.63 9.66
C GLN A 37 6.37 -15.27 9.02
N TYR A 38 7.40 -14.47 8.71
CA TYR A 38 7.24 -13.17 8.05
C TYR A 38 7.85 -13.17 6.66
N VAL A 39 7.13 -12.68 5.67
CA VAL A 39 7.69 -12.38 4.34
C VAL A 39 7.99 -10.88 4.28
N VAL A 40 9.23 -10.54 3.93
CA VAL A 40 9.65 -9.14 3.74
C VAL A 40 9.38 -8.75 2.30
N VAL A 41 8.50 -7.77 2.08
CA VAL A 41 8.01 -7.42 0.74
C VAL A 41 8.18 -5.92 0.50
N VAL A 42 8.56 -5.56 -0.72
CA VAL A 42 8.42 -4.20 -1.24
C VAL A 42 7.40 -4.23 -2.37
N ALA A 43 6.41 -3.34 -2.28
CA ALA A 43 5.41 -3.17 -3.32
C ALA A 43 5.54 -1.81 -3.99
N GLU A 44 5.49 -1.81 -5.33
CA GLU A 44 5.50 -0.63 -6.17
C GLU A 44 4.17 -0.55 -6.91
N ALA A 45 3.44 0.55 -6.73
CA ALA A 45 2.14 0.76 -7.32
C ALA A 45 1.86 2.24 -7.60
N PRO A 46 0.89 2.56 -8.46
CA PRO A 46 0.31 3.90 -8.52
C PRO A 46 -0.15 4.36 -7.11
N SER A 47 0.10 5.64 -6.78
CA SER A 47 -0.16 6.18 -5.44
C SER A 47 -1.62 5.99 -5.00
N ASP A 48 -2.57 6.04 -5.94
CA ASP A 48 -4.01 5.85 -5.75
C ASP A 48 -4.44 4.38 -5.58
N ARG A 49 -3.49 3.43 -5.63
CA ARG A 49 -3.76 1.98 -5.59
C ARG A 49 -3.04 1.23 -4.47
N VAL A 50 -2.32 1.93 -3.59
CA VAL A 50 -1.59 1.30 -2.48
C VAL A 50 -2.52 0.52 -1.55
N GLU A 51 -3.70 1.07 -1.23
CA GLU A 51 -4.69 0.37 -0.39
C GLU A 51 -5.14 -0.96 -1.02
N LYS A 52 -5.40 -0.97 -2.33
CA LYS A 52 -5.80 -2.18 -3.07
C LYS A 52 -4.71 -3.25 -3.06
N VAL A 53 -3.44 -2.84 -3.03
CA VAL A 53 -2.31 -3.76 -2.94
C VAL A 53 -2.32 -4.48 -1.59
N VAL A 54 -2.56 -3.75 -0.50
CA VAL A 54 -2.67 -4.34 0.86
C VAL A 54 -3.90 -5.23 0.95
N GLU A 55 -5.05 -4.79 0.44
CA GLU A 55 -6.28 -5.61 0.40
C GLU A 55 -6.08 -6.93 -0.35
N GLN A 56 -5.33 -6.93 -1.46
CA GLN A 56 -5.04 -8.16 -2.20
C GLN A 56 -4.19 -9.13 -1.37
N LEU A 57 -3.22 -8.64 -0.61
CA LEU A 57 -2.39 -9.49 0.25
C LEU A 57 -3.23 -10.16 1.35
N ASP A 58 -4.20 -9.44 1.92
CA ASP A 58 -5.11 -9.99 2.94
C ASP A 58 -6.01 -11.11 2.40
N THR A 59 -6.17 -11.24 1.08
CA THR A 59 -6.95 -12.34 0.47
C THR A 59 -6.15 -13.62 0.24
N ILE A 60 -4.83 -13.60 0.43
CA ILE A 60 -3.98 -14.77 0.23
C ILE A 60 -4.19 -15.76 1.39
N GLU A 61 -4.56 -17.00 1.07
CA GLU A 61 -4.69 -18.06 2.06
C GLU A 61 -3.37 -18.26 2.83
N GLY A 62 -3.47 -18.30 4.16
CA GLY A 62 -2.32 -18.42 5.05
C GLY A 62 -1.76 -17.08 5.55
N VAL A 63 -2.17 -15.93 4.98
CA VAL A 63 -1.86 -14.61 5.53
C VAL A 63 -2.68 -14.36 6.80
N LEU A 64 -2.01 -13.89 7.85
CA LEU A 64 -2.59 -13.54 9.15
C LEU A 64 -2.68 -12.03 9.36
N ALA A 65 -1.67 -11.29 8.90
CA ALA A 65 -1.61 -9.84 9.00
C ALA A 65 -0.60 -9.25 8.01
N VAL A 66 -0.82 -8.01 7.60
CA VAL A 66 0.12 -7.22 6.81
C VAL A 66 0.48 -5.95 7.60
N TYR A 67 1.78 -5.74 7.83
CA TYR A 67 2.29 -4.55 8.52
C TYR A 67 3.00 -3.66 7.52
N THR A 68 2.52 -2.42 7.36
CA THR A 68 3.24 -1.41 6.58
C THR A 68 4.43 -0.88 7.39
N THR A 69 5.64 -0.98 6.83
CA THR A 69 6.87 -0.55 7.49
C THR A 69 7.30 0.85 7.07
N TYR A 70 7.11 1.19 5.79
CA TYR A 70 7.30 2.52 5.25
C TYR A 70 6.41 2.73 4.02
N LEU A 71 6.11 3.99 3.71
CA LEU A 71 5.45 4.40 2.48
C LEU A 71 6.15 5.65 1.95
N THR A 72 6.64 5.55 0.73
CA THR A 72 7.20 6.67 -0.03
C THR A 72 6.28 6.94 -1.21
N VAL A 73 5.78 8.16 -1.33
CA VAL A 73 4.96 8.58 -2.47
C VAL A 73 5.74 9.63 -3.24
N GLU A 74 6.17 9.27 -4.45
CA GLU A 74 6.62 10.22 -5.46
C GLU A 74 5.40 10.70 -6.23
N ASP A 75 4.74 11.73 -5.71
CA ASP A 75 3.81 12.50 -6.52
C ASP A 75 4.62 13.48 -7.36
N GLU A 76 4.42 13.47 -8.68
CA GLU A 76 4.92 14.54 -9.54
C GLU A 76 4.30 15.84 -9.02
N ILE A 77 5.11 16.60 -8.29
CA ILE A 77 4.85 18.01 -8.05
C ILE A 77 4.73 18.65 -9.43
N ASP A 78 3.59 19.28 -9.73
CA ASP A 78 3.46 20.01 -10.99
C ASP A 78 4.47 21.18 -11.04
N GLU A 79 4.65 21.80 -12.21
CA GLU A 79 5.59 22.93 -12.37
C GLU A 79 5.31 24.09 -11.39
N ASP A 80 4.13 24.11 -10.77
CA ASP A 80 3.65 25.13 -9.83
C ASP A 80 3.75 24.70 -8.35
N GLY A 81 4.33 23.54 -8.03
CA GLY A 81 4.51 23.12 -6.64
C GLY A 81 3.33 22.37 -6.02
N ASN A 82 2.28 22.03 -6.79
CA ASN A 82 1.11 21.34 -6.26
C ASN A 82 1.27 19.82 -6.36
N LEU A 83 0.79 19.13 -5.33
CA LEU A 83 0.56 17.69 -5.40
C LEU A 83 -0.53 17.42 -6.45
N LYS A 84 -0.21 16.64 -7.49
CA LYS A 84 -1.22 16.07 -8.41
C LYS A 84 -2.07 15.05 -7.66
N THR A 85 -2.99 15.53 -6.84
CA THR A 85 -4.02 14.71 -6.23
C THR A 85 -5.29 14.76 -7.07
N ASN A 86 -6.14 13.75 -6.95
CA ASN A 86 -7.52 13.74 -7.47
C ASN A 86 -8.45 14.76 -6.76
N LEU A 87 -7.91 15.61 -5.87
CA LEU A 87 -8.63 16.63 -5.12
C LEU A 87 -8.02 18.00 -5.41
N SER A 88 -8.77 18.85 -6.11
CA SER A 88 -8.39 20.25 -6.28
C SER A 88 -8.54 20.97 -4.94
N LEU A 89 -7.42 21.40 -4.33
CA LEU A 89 -7.43 22.24 -3.14
C LEU A 89 -8.23 23.54 -3.35
N LYS A 90 -8.27 24.06 -4.58
CA LYS A 90 -9.11 25.20 -4.95
C LYS A 90 -10.61 24.89 -4.86
N GLU A 91 -11.02 23.66 -5.11
CA GLU A 91 -12.43 23.23 -4.99
C GLU A 91 -12.83 23.01 -3.53
N LEU A 92 -11.93 22.43 -2.72
CA LEU A 92 -12.10 22.27 -1.28
C LEU A 92 -12.23 23.62 -0.56
N CYS A 93 -11.38 24.58 -0.89
CA CYS A 93 -11.41 25.93 -0.28
C CYS A 93 -12.53 26.84 -0.81
N ARG A 94 -13.28 26.42 -1.84
CA ARG A 94 -14.45 27.14 -2.37
C ARG A 94 -15.76 26.70 -1.73
N GLN A 95 -15.79 25.60 -0.98
CA GLN A 95 -17.01 25.17 -0.31
C GLN A 95 -17.20 26.02 0.96
N PRO A 96 -18.26 26.84 1.06
CA PRO A 96 -18.57 27.50 2.32
C PRO A 96 -18.86 26.44 3.39
N PRO A 97 -18.48 26.68 4.66
CA PRO A 97 -18.70 25.71 5.72
C PRO A 97 -20.20 25.39 5.81
N GLN A 98 -20.57 24.11 5.66
CA GLN A 98 -21.92 23.64 5.93
C GLN A 98 -22.14 23.60 7.45
N ASN A 99 -22.29 24.77 8.07
CA ASN A 99 -22.88 24.86 9.39
C ASN A 99 -24.40 24.78 9.25
N LYS A 100 -24.93 23.56 9.29
CA LYS A 100 -26.31 23.33 9.75
C LYS A 100 -26.22 22.73 11.15
N ILE A 101 -26.28 23.61 12.15
CA ILE A 101 -26.69 23.23 13.51
C ILE A 101 -28.23 23.30 13.50
N PRO A 102 -28.95 22.31 14.09
CA PRO A 102 -30.41 22.19 14.02
C PRO A 102 -31.17 23.41 14.53
#